data_AF-A0A6V7IZN8-F1
#
_entry.id   AF-A0A6V7IZN8-F1
#
_cell.length_a   1.000
_cell.length_b   1.000
_cell.length_c   1.000
_cell.angle_alpha   90.00
_cell.angle_beta   90.00
_cell.angle_gamma   90.00
#
_symmetry.space_group_name_H-M   'P 1'
#
loop_
_entity.id
_entity.type
_entity.pdbx_description
1 polymer ?
#
loop_
_entity_poly.entity_id
_entity_poly.type
_entity_poly.pdbx_seq_one_letter_code
_entity_poly.pdbx_strand_id
1 'polypeptide(L)'
;PEIRNPCSPSPCGLNAICRELNGAGSCTCPPDFIGDPYQACRRECLQNSDCLLQLACVNSKCKDPCPGTCGFNAQCNVIKHVPSCSCRAGFTGDAYRNCVPF
;
A
#
# COMPACT_ATOMS: atom_id res chain seq x y z
N PRO A 1 -26.71 15.39 -30.32
CA PRO A 1 -25.33 14.88 -30.10
C PRO A 1 -25.39 13.56 -29.30
N GLU A 2 -24.94 12.45 -29.87
CA GLU A 2 -24.80 11.21 -29.09
C GLU A 2 -23.78 11.45 -27.98
N ILE A 3 -24.21 11.31 -26.73
CA ILE A 3 -23.32 11.27 -25.57
C ILE A 3 -22.63 9.92 -25.62
N ARG A 4 -21.53 9.84 -26.37
CA ARG A 4 -20.67 8.65 -26.38
C ARG A 4 -19.96 8.56 -25.04
N ASN A 5 -20.20 7.48 -24.31
CA ASN A 5 -19.46 7.16 -23.09
C ASN A 5 -17.97 6.98 -23.45
N PRO A 6 -17.06 7.84 -22.95
CA PRO A 6 -15.66 7.80 -23.34
C PRO A 6 -14.89 6.61 -22.76
N CYS A 7 -15.53 5.79 -21.92
CA CYS A 7 -15.02 4.52 -21.42
C CYS A 7 -15.58 3.30 -22.17
N SER A 8 -16.32 3.48 -23.27
CA SER A 8 -16.90 2.38 -24.06
C SER A 8 -16.72 2.60 -25.58
N PRO A 9 -15.78 1.89 -26.23
CA PRO A 9 -14.83 0.93 -25.65
C PRO A 9 -13.82 1.63 -24.75
N SER A 10 -13.29 0.90 -23.75
CA SER A 10 -12.35 1.51 -22.80
C SER A 10 -11.04 1.90 -23.49
N PRO A 11 -10.55 3.14 -23.32
CA PRO A 11 -9.23 3.56 -23.78
C PRO A 11 -8.10 3.10 -22.86
N CYS A 12 -8.42 2.42 -21.76
CA CYS A 12 -7.47 2.07 -20.71
C CYS A 12 -6.82 0.71 -20.94
N GLY A 13 -5.62 0.58 -20.37
CA GLY A 13 -4.85 -0.65 -20.39
C GLY A 13 -5.44 -1.76 -19.54
N LEU A 14 -4.81 -2.93 -19.58
CA LEU A 14 -5.25 -4.10 -18.82
C LEU A 14 -5.29 -3.81 -17.31
N ASN A 15 -6.36 -4.22 -16.63
CA ASN A 15 -6.60 -4.02 -15.20
C ASN A 15 -6.63 -2.54 -14.74
N ALA A 16 -6.78 -1.58 -15.65
CA ALA A 16 -6.95 -0.17 -15.31
C ALA A 16 -8.43 0.20 -15.15
N ILE A 17 -8.70 1.21 -14.33
CA ILE A 17 -10.03 1.76 -14.11
C ILE A 17 -10.21 2.95 -15.05
N CYS A 18 -11.24 2.91 -15.88
CA CYS A 18 -11.66 4.06 -16.67
C CYS A 18 -12.70 4.89 -15.93
N ARG A 19 -12.52 6.22 -15.90
CA ARG A 19 -13.51 7.19 -15.43
C ARG A 19 -13.64 8.33 -16.42
N GLU A 20 -14.85 8.79 -16.68
CA GLU A 20 -15.03 10.01 -17.45
C GLU A 20 -14.55 11.23 -16.64
N LEU A 21 -13.72 12.05 -17.28
CA LEU A 21 -13.25 13.33 -16.76
C LEU A 21 -13.25 14.35 -17.90
N ASN A 22 -14.05 15.41 -17.78
CA ASN A 22 -14.17 16.47 -18.79
C ASN A 22 -14.51 15.96 -20.21
N GLY A 23 -15.41 14.96 -20.32
CA GLY A 23 -15.80 14.38 -21.60
C GLY A 23 -14.76 13.45 -22.24
N ALA A 24 -13.68 13.13 -21.54
CA ALA A 24 -12.65 12.18 -21.96
C ALA A 24 -12.52 11.02 -20.97
N GLY A 25 -12.04 9.87 -21.44
CA GLY A 25 -11.75 8.71 -20.59
C GLY A 25 -10.41 8.89 -19.90
N SER A 26 -10.41 8.98 -18.57
CA SER A 26 -9.21 9.05 -17.74
C SER A 26 -8.93 7.67 -17.14
N CYS A 27 -7.70 7.20 -17.31
CA CYS A 27 -7.28 5.88 -16.87
C CYS A 27 -6.44 5.99 -15.59
N THR A 28 -6.78 5.19 -14.58
CA THR A 28 -6.00 5.08 -13.35
C THR A 28 -5.80 3.62 -12.97
N CYS A 29 -4.69 3.32 -12.30
CA CYS A 29 -4.54 2.00 -11.68
C CYS A 29 -5.45 1.91 -10.45
N PRO A 30 -6.03 0.72 -10.18
CA PRO A 30 -6.65 0.44 -8.90
C PRO A 30 -5.71 0.79 -7.73
N PRO A 31 -6.26 1.06 -6.53
CA PRO A 31 -5.44 1.21 -5.34
C PRO A 31 -4.43 0.09 -5.20
N ASP A 32 -3.21 0.45 -4.83
CA ASP A 32 -2.09 -0.48 -4.61
C ASP A 32 -1.57 -1.24 -5.84
N PHE A 33 -2.09 -0.97 -7.04
CA PHE A 33 -1.50 -1.41 -8.30
C PHE A 33 -0.52 -0.36 -8.83
N ILE A 34 0.46 -0.83 -9.60
CA ILE A 34 1.49 -0.02 -10.24
C ILE A 34 1.50 -0.25 -11.76
N GLY A 35 2.09 0.67 -12.51
CA GLY A 35 2.22 0.58 -13.97
C GLY A 35 1.65 1.80 -14.67
N ASP A 36 1.54 1.69 -15.99
CA ASP A 36 0.93 2.72 -16.83
C ASP A 36 -0.55 2.32 -17.05
N PRO A 37 -1.53 3.10 -16.55
CA PRO A 37 -2.94 2.77 -16.67
C PRO A 37 -3.46 2.81 -18.12
N TYR A 38 -2.72 3.38 -19.06
CA TYR A 38 -3.04 3.32 -20.50
C TYR A 38 -2.48 2.06 -21.17
N GLN A 39 -1.57 1.32 -20.53
CA GLN A 39 -0.99 0.09 -21.06
C GLN A 39 -1.42 -1.14 -20.24
N ALA A 40 -1.04 -1.18 -18.96
CA ALA A 40 -1.41 -2.21 -18.01
C ALA A 40 -1.07 -1.81 -16.57
N CYS A 41 -1.97 -2.13 -15.66
CA CYS A 41 -1.73 -2.11 -14.22
C CYS A 41 -1.43 -3.53 -13.72
N ARG A 42 -0.46 -3.63 -12.81
CA ARG A 42 -0.06 -4.89 -12.18
C ARG A 42 0.18 -4.71 -10.69
N ARG A 43 0.15 -5.82 -9.97
CA ARG A 43 0.60 -5.90 -8.58
C ARG A 43 2.10 -5.63 -8.51
N GLU A 44 2.55 -4.97 -7.46
CA GLU A 44 3.99 -4.84 -7.18
C GLU A 44 4.53 -6.14 -6.58
N CYS A 45 3.76 -6.78 -5.69
CA CYS A 45 4.13 -8.01 -5.00
C CYS A 45 2.96 -8.99 -4.92
N LEU A 46 3.28 -10.28 -4.77
CA LEU A 46 2.36 -11.36 -4.45
C LEU A 46 2.58 -11.88 -3.03
N GLN A 47 3.82 -11.82 -2.57
CA GLN A 47 4.24 -12.31 -1.27
C GLN A 47 5.37 -11.44 -0.69
N ASN A 48 5.59 -11.56 0.62
CA ASN A 48 6.58 -10.77 1.35
C ASN A 48 7.99 -10.84 0.75
N SER A 49 8.40 -12.00 0.25
CA SER A 49 9.73 -12.19 -0.35
C SER A 49 9.97 -11.41 -1.65
N ASP A 50 8.90 -10.88 -2.26
CA ASP A 50 9.02 -10.02 -3.45
C ASP A 50 9.45 -8.60 -3.04
N CYS A 51 9.29 -8.25 -1.76
CA CYS A 51 9.65 -6.97 -1.20
C CYS A 51 11.04 -6.99 -0.57
N LEU A 52 11.60 -5.80 -0.34
CA LEU A 52 12.80 -5.66 0.49
C LEU A 52 12.51 -6.14 1.93
N LEU A 53 13.53 -6.60 2.65
CA LEU A 53 13.40 -7.15 4.01
C LEU A 53 12.74 -6.20 5.04
N GLN A 54 12.81 -4.89 4.77
CA GLN A 54 12.23 -3.81 5.57
C GLN A 54 10.79 -3.45 5.20
N LEU A 55 10.21 -4.12 4.19
CA LEU A 55 8.85 -3.89 3.70
C LEU A 55 8.05 -5.19 3.76
N ALA A 56 6.74 -5.12 3.73
CA ALA A 56 5.84 -6.28 3.64
C ALA A 56 4.92 -6.13 2.43
N CYS A 57 4.46 -7.25 1.88
CA CYS A 57 3.47 -7.23 0.82
C CYS A 57 2.08 -7.02 1.42
N VAL A 58 1.59 -5.78 1.35
CA VAL A 58 0.30 -5.36 1.91
C VAL A 58 -0.57 -4.84 0.77
N ASN A 59 -1.71 -5.49 0.55
CA ASN A 59 -2.63 -5.19 -0.56
C ASN A 59 -1.96 -5.18 -1.94
N SER A 60 -1.02 -6.10 -2.19
CA SER A 60 -0.27 -6.20 -3.45
C SER A 60 0.76 -5.09 -3.71
N LYS A 61 1.10 -4.32 -2.67
CA LYS A 61 2.13 -3.28 -2.70
C LYS A 61 3.15 -3.49 -1.57
N CYS A 62 4.42 -3.23 -1.83
CA CYS A 62 5.46 -3.28 -0.82
C CYS A 62 5.36 -2.03 0.07
N LYS A 63 4.95 -2.20 1.32
CA LYS A 63 4.73 -1.12 2.29
C LYS A 63 5.50 -1.38 3.58
N ASP A 64 5.83 -0.30 4.30
CA ASP A 64 6.32 -0.41 5.67
C ASP A 64 5.17 -0.95 6.56
N PRO A 65 5.35 -2.09 7.26
CA PRO A 65 4.33 -2.64 8.16
C PRO A 65 4.31 -1.99 9.56
N CYS A 66 5.21 -1.06 9.86
CA CYS A 66 5.29 -0.41 11.17
C CYS A 66 4.15 0.57 11.52
N PRO A 67 3.65 1.42 10.61
CA PRO A 67 2.61 2.39 10.94
C PRO A 67 1.37 1.73 11.55
N GLY A 68 1.03 2.12 12.78
CA GLY A 68 -0.15 1.63 13.51
C GLY A 68 0.04 0.30 14.25
N THR A 69 1.22 -0.32 14.22
CA THR A 69 1.45 -1.63 14.83
C THR A 69 1.89 -1.57 16.30
N CYS A 70 2.74 -0.61 16.67
CA CYS A 70 3.32 -0.53 18.02
C CYS A 70 2.56 0.44 18.94
N GLY A 71 2.59 0.15 20.24
CA GLY A 71 1.96 0.95 21.28
C GLY A 71 2.69 2.26 21.59
N PHE A 72 2.12 3.06 22.50
CA PHE A 72 2.73 4.32 22.93
C PHE A 72 4.10 4.10 23.59
N ASN A 73 5.04 5.01 23.32
CA ASN A 73 6.45 4.94 23.77
C ASN A 73 7.22 3.67 23.33
N ALA A 74 6.72 2.95 22.33
CA ALA A 74 7.45 1.89 21.66
C ALA A 74 8.18 2.40 20.41
N GLN A 75 9.13 1.62 19.94
CA GLN A 75 9.76 1.74 18.64
C GLN A 75 9.43 0.49 17.82
N CYS A 76 9.25 0.66 16.51
CA CYS A 76 9.03 -0.43 15.59
C CYS A 76 10.29 -0.71 14.79
N ASN A 77 10.64 -2.00 14.65
CA ASN A 77 11.68 -2.47 13.74
C ASN A 77 11.08 -3.56 12.86
N VAL A 78 11.42 -3.58 11.56
CA VAL A 78 10.94 -4.63 10.65
C VAL A 78 11.97 -5.76 10.61
N ILE A 79 11.57 -6.95 11.03
CA ILE A 79 12.39 -8.17 11.03
C ILE A 79 11.79 -9.12 9.98
N LYS A 80 12.44 -9.22 8.81
CA LYS A 80 12.00 -10.09 7.70
C LYS A 80 10.52 -9.89 7.37
N HIS A 81 10.15 -8.67 6.98
CA HIS A 81 8.78 -8.27 6.62
C HIS A 81 7.77 -8.24 7.79
N VAL A 82 8.17 -8.59 9.01
CA VAL A 82 7.29 -8.59 10.19
C VAL A 82 7.64 -7.41 11.10
N PRO A 83 6.68 -6.58 11.49
CA PRO A 83 6.93 -5.51 12.46
C PRO A 83 7.15 -6.11 13.85
N SER A 84 8.20 -5.66 14.53
CA SER A 84 8.58 -6.05 15.87
C SER A 84 8.67 -4.81 16.75
N CYS A 85 7.88 -4.78 17.82
CA CYS A 85 7.82 -3.66 18.74
C CYS A 85 8.72 -3.88 19.96
N SER A 86 9.45 -2.84 20.37
CA SER A 86 10.18 -2.80 21.63
C SER A 86 9.95 -1.48 22.34
N CYS A 87 9.98 -1.43 23.67
CA CYS A 87 9.94 -0.16 24.38
C CYS A 87 11.18 0.69 24.06
N ARG A 88 11.00 2.01 23.98
CA ARG A 88 12.13 2.94 23.84
C ARG A 88 13.01 2.92 25.09
N ALA A 89 14.25 3.40 24.96
CA ALA A 89 15.16 3.53 26.10
C ALA A 89 14.50 4.37 27.22
N GLY A 90 14.57 3.87 28.46
CA GLY A 90 13.92 4.50 29.62
C GLY A 90 12.45 4.10 29.84
N PHE A 91 11.89 3.19 29.03
CA PHE A 91 10.52 2.69 29.18
C PHE A 91 10.47 1.15 29.29
N THR A 92 9.44 0.64 29.95
CA THR A 92 9.15 -0.80 30.13
C THR A 92 7.66 -1.09 29.99
N GLY A 93 7.28 -2.36 29.86
CA GLY A 93 5.89 -2.80 29.71
C GLY A 93 5.61 -3.54 28.40
N ASP A 94 4.37 -3.43 27.91
CA ASP A 94 3.91 -4.11 26.70
C ASP A 94 4.09 -3.19 25.47
N ALA A 95 5.11 -3.48 24.65
CA ALA A 95 5.45 -2.67 23.47
C ALA A 95 4.36 -2.64 22.38
N TYR A 96 3.38 -3.54 22.41
CA TYR A 96 2.24 -3.53 21.49
C TYR A 96 1.05 -2.72 22.02
N ARG A 97 1.06 -2.35 23.31
CA ARG A 97 -0.02 -1.58 23.93
C ARG A 97 0.45 -0.22 24.44
N ASN A 98 1.36 -0.22 25.40
CA ASN A 98 1.86 0.97 26.05
C ASN A 98 3.10 0.65 26.87
N CYS A 99 4.16 1.42 26.66
CA CYS A 99 5.33 1.43 27.54
C CYS A 99 5.28 2.64 28.49
N VAL A 100 5.68 2.41 29.75
CA VAL A 100 5.73 3.42 30.81
C VAL A 100 7.18 3.66 31.26
N PRO A 101 7.53 4.88 31.72
CA PRO A 101 8.86 5.15 32.25
C PRO A 101 9.20 4.25 33.44
N PHE A 102 10.47 3.86 33.59
CA PHE A 102 10.99 3.13 34.76
C PHE A 102 12.02 3.94 35.55
#